data_AF-A0A642UY27-F1
#
_entry.id   AF-A0A642UY27-F1
#
_cell.length_a   1.000
_cell.length_b   1.000
_cell.length_c   1.000
_cell.angle_alpha   90.00
_cell.angle_beta   90.00
_cell.angle_gamma   90.00
#
_symmetry.space_group_name_H-M   'P 1'
#
loop_
_entity.id
_entity.type
_entity.pdbx_description
1 polymer ?
#
loop_
_entity_poly.entity_id
_entity_poly.type
_entity_poly.pdbx_seq_one_letter_code
_entity_poly.pdbx_strand_id
1 'polypeptide(L)'
;MDFTNYKVAVFLKNGSKSTGLIHAVDRSQITILPEQGRQLRVNSVDIADIKVVSLPPKKKHVGDSRSSTPRRGPPTKSVTSSTPDLSSEFDFEANLAMFDKRQVFADFQKRDTVDPSQRLVGHNRKRDDAKYDNREMVVDNSHGDSWDQIGTPTPTTIPPAATRAGSTSGAGGSVKFVGPQGLDVACASPVQLLEIERLAGNFGVTQALMAETVAVNLSSVIINKILGGATRLSNRNNHNLPPLVLLLVGTGRSGMRAFATGRHLANHGVRVLAFVFHGDDDDAELQQQQRRFEGAGGKVVVAEWQKLLEIVTHQLETPVELIIDGLQGYDCRVEDVFYEEHHLETLREMVKWCSEPAQRTRVMSLDLPSGIDGGSGTAGEMVIRGKWCVSMGMPITGLLLAYRAQELDDDVVHYLIDEGIPNKVYAQKGNLRKFDKYWYCAESAFAIDVQRA
;
A
#
# COMPACT_ATOMS: atom_id res chain seq x y z
N MET A 1 8.81 44.21 13.38
CA MET A 1 8.38 43.49 14.60
C MET A 1 9.47 43.70 15.64
N ASP A 2 9.08 44.02 16.87
CA ASP A 2 10.02 44.36 17.94
C ASP A 2 10.28 43.12 18.79
N PHE A 3 11.48 42.52 18.66
CA PHE A 3 11.85 41.26 19.33
C PHE A 3 12.61 41.51 20.65
N THR A 4 12.51 42.72 21.20
CA THR A 4 13.13 43.09 22.48
C THR A 4 12.52 42.33 23.66
N ASN A 5 13.34 42.00 24.66
CA ASN A 5 12.97 41.26 25.89
C ASN A 5 12.60 39.77 25.72
N TYR A 6 12.85 39.16 24.56
CA TYR A 6 12.79 37.70 24.41
C TYR A 6 14.09 37.07 24.93
N LYS A 7 14.02 35.97 25.68
CA LYS A 7 15.21 35.20 26.07
C LYS A 7 15.53 34.22 24.94
N VAL A 8 16.76 34.26 24.43
CA VAL A 8 17.21 33.44 23.30
C VAL A 8 18.54 32.73 23.59
N ALA A 9 18.75 31.62 22.90
CA ALA A 9 20.02 30.92 22.78
C ALA A 9 20.54 31.11 21.36
N VAL A 10 21.66 31.81 21.21
CA VAL A 10 22.35 32.02 19.93
C VAL A 10 23.48 31.00 19.83
N PHE A 11 23.54 30.31 18.70
CA PHE A 11 24.59 29.35 18.35
C PHE A 11 25.41 29.93 17.19
N LEU A 12 26.72 30.00 17.36
CA LEU A 12 27.63 30.54 16.34
C LEU A 12 28.26 29.41 15.52
N LYS A 13 28.64 29.72 14.27
CA LYS A 13 29.28 28.76 13.33
C LYS A 13 30.61 28.21 13.82
N ASN A 14 31.27 28.90 14.75
CA ASN A 14 32.49 28.43 15.44
C ASN A 14 32.20 27.44 16.59
N GLY A 15 30.96 26.99 16.78
CA GLY A 15 30.54 26.05 17.82
C GLY A 15 30.25 26.69 19.19
N SER A 16 30.53 27.99 19.38
CA SER A 16 30.21 28.66 20.64
C SER A 16 28.72 28.99 20.78
N LYS A 17 28.23 28.99 22.02
CA LYS A 17 26.83 29.22 22.37
C LYS A 17 26.72 30.32 23.42
N SER A 18 25.75 31.22 23.28
CA SER A 18 25.45 32.26 24.27
C SER A 18 23.95 32.39 24.49
N THR A 19 23.55 32.64 25.74
CA THR A 19 22.13 32.75 26.14
C THR A 19 21.88 34.08 26.85
N GLY A 20 20.84 34.81 26.45
CA GLY A 20 20.53 36.12 27.02
C GLY A 20 19.21 36.71 26.53
N LEU A 21 18.86 37.88 27.05
CA LEU A 21 17.72 38.67 26.58
C LEU A 21 18.10 39.48 25.34
N ILE A 22 17.25 39.52 24.31
CA ILE A 22 17.43 40.44 23.18
C ILE A 22 17.26 41.87 23.67
N HIS A 23 18.32 42.67 23.53
CA HIS A 23 18.32 44.10 23.84
C HIS A 23 18.08 44.95 22.59
N ALA A 24 18.67 44.58 21.45
CA ALA A 24 18.47 45.24 20.16
C ALA A 24 18.72 44.26 19.00
N VAL A 25 18.06 44.47 17.87
CA VAL A 25 18.24 43.72 16.62
C VAL A 25 18.25 44.70 15.45
N ASP A 26 19.26 44.61 14.59
CA ASP A 26 19.28 45.27 13.29
C ASP A 26 19.45 44.23 12.15
N ARG A 27 19.61 44.68 10.89
CA ARG A 27 19.72 43.77 9.74
C ARG A 27 21.05 42.98 9.69
N SER A 28 22.05 43.43 10.44
CA SER A 28 23.44 42.95 10.42
C SER A 28 23.93 42.41 11.75
N GLN A 29 23.32 42.80 12.88
CA GLN A 29 23.73 42.39 14.22
C GLN A 29 22.55 42.13 15.16
N ILE A 30 22.76 41.20 16.08
CA ILE A 30 21.90 40.98 17.26
C ILE A 30 22.70 41.30 18.52
N THR A 31 22.09 42.06 19.44
CA THR A 31 22.67 42.40 20.74
C THR A 31 21.91 41.68 21.84
N ILE A 32 22.58 40.76 22.52
CA ILE A 32 22.02 40.00 23.65
C ILE A 32 22.67 40.42 24.97
N LEU A 33 21.88 40.39 26.04
CA LEU A 33 22.32 40.63 27.41
C LEU A 33 22.30 39.28 28.17
N PRO A 34 23.46 38.65 28.43
CA PRO A 34 23.54 37.41 29.21
C PRO A 34 23.11 37.63 30.66
N GLU A 35 22.63 36.57 31.34
CA GLU A 35 22.29 36.63 32.77
C GLU A 35 23.53 36.79 33.67
N GLN A 36 24.71 36.40 33.16
CA GLN A 36 26.00 36.65 33.77
C GLN A 36 26.99 37.07 32.66
N GLY A 37 27.45 38.32 32.67
CA GLY A 37 28.44 38.83 31.72
C GLY A 37 28.17 40.24 31.22
N ARG A 38 28.99 40.69 30.26
CA ARG A 38 28.78 41.95 29.53
C ARG A 38 27.89 41.72 28.31
N GLN A 39 27.28 42.79 27.82
CA GLN A 39 26.49 42.82 26.59
C GLN A 39 27.29 42.23 25.41
N LEU A 40 26.71 41.24 24.74
CA LEU A 40 27.31 40.54 23.60
C LEU A 40 26.66 41.05 22.30
N ARG A 41 27.48 41.53 21.38
CA ARG A 41 27.06 41.85 20.00
C ARG A 41 27.54 40.74 19.07
N VAL A 42 26.63 40.22 18.27
CA VAL A 42 26.88 39.11 17.34
C VAL A 42 26.48 39.56 15.95
N ASN A 43 27.36 39.38 14.97
CA ASN A 43 27.06 39.64 13.57
C ASN A 43 26.21 38.50 13.00
N SER A 44 25.14 38.83 12.27
CA SER A 44 24.21 37.87 11.66
C SER A 44 24.90 36.84 10.77
N VAL A 45 26.06 37.17 10.18
CA VAL A 45 26.84 36.25 9.33
C VAL A 45 27.45 35.10 10.13
N ASP A 46 27.78 35.30 11.41
CA ASP A 46 28.45 34.32 12.27
C ASP A 46 27.46 33.37 12.98
N ILE A 47 26.17 33.64 12.87
CA ILE A 47 25.09 32.87 13.49
C ILE A 47 24.83 31.59 12.68
N ALA A 48 24.79 30.46 13.37
CA ALA A 48 24.33 29.17 12.83
C ALA A 48 22.84 28.94 13.13
N ASP A 49 22.37 29.29 14.33
CA ASP A 49 20.97 29.10 14.77
C ASP A 49 20.62 30.06 15.92
N ILE A 50 19.32 30.39 16.08
CA ILE A 50 18.77 31.14 17.21
C ILE A 50 17.49 30.47 17.70
N LYS A 51 17.48 30.00 18.95
CA LYS A 51 16.29 29.39 19.58
C LYS A 51 15.71 30.30 20.65
N VAL A 52 14.40 30.52 20.61
CA VAL A 52 13.67 31.24 21.67
C VAL A 52 13.53 30.32 22.89
N VAL A 53 13.99 30.79 24.04
CA VAL A 53 14.01 30.08 25.33
C VAL A 53 12.84 30.50 26.20
N SER A 54 12.48 31.79 26.21
CA SER A 54 11.25 32.28 26.85
C SER A 54 10.71 33.55 26.21
N LEU A 55 9.38 33.67 26.24
CA LEU A 55 8.67 34.89 25.85
C LEU A 55 8.90 36.02 26.88
N PRO A 56 8.75 37.30 26.48
CA PRO A 56 8.80 38.42 27.42
C PRO A 56 7.72 38.31 28.50
N PRO A 57 7.98 38.75 29.75
CA PRO A 57 7.03 38.67 30.84
C PRO A 57 5.79 39.51 30.56
N LYS A 58 4.59 38.92 30.70
CA LYS A 58 3.32 39.65 30.60
C LYS A 58 3.27 40.74 31.68
N LYS A 59 3.07 42.00 31.28
CA LYS A 59 2.82 43.11 32.22
C LYS A 59 1.60 42.75 33.08
N LYS A 60 1.80 42.60 34.40
CA LYS A 60 0.71 42.46 35.36
C LYS A 60 -0.01 43.81 35.45
N HIS A 61 -1.29 43.86 35.06
CA HIS A 61 -2.17 44.93 35.54
C HIS A 61 -2.31 44.78 37.05
N VAL A 62 -1.87 45.80 37.80
CA VAL A 62 -2.14 45.91 39.23
C VAL A 62 -3.63 46.24 39.37
N GLY A 63 -4.41 45.25 39.79
CA GLY A 63 -5.81 45.45 40.16
C GLY A 63 -5.89 46.08 41.53
N ASP A 64 -5.92 47.41 41.59
CA ASP A 64 -6.20 48.11 42.84
C ASP A 64 -7.68 47.94 43.22
N SER A 65 -7.94 47.60 44.48
CA SER A 65 -9.28 47.23 44.94
C SER A 65 -9.52 47.70 46.38
N ARG A 66 -10.08 48.92 46.49
CA ARG A 66 -11.13 49.35 47.45
C ARG A 66 -11.08 50.87 47.64
N SER A 67 -12.16 51.55 47.26
CA SER A 67 -12.64 52.69 48.05
C SER A 67 -14.17 52.78 47.96
N SER A 68 -14.78 52.98 49.13
CA SER A 68 -16.22 53.06 49.36
C SER A 68 -16.83 54.34 48.80
N THR A 69 -18.02 54.25 48.21
CA THR A 69 -18.85 55.41 47.85
C THR A 69 -19.57 55.99 49.06
N PRO A 70 -19.48 57.31 49.34
CA PRO A 70 -20.50 58.03 50.09
C PRO A 70 -21.64 58.44 49.15
N ARG A 71 -22.89 58.28 49.59
CA ARG A 71 -24.07 58.82 48.88
C ARG A 71 -24.06 60.36 48.90
N ARG A 72 -24.43 60.99 47.78
CA ARG A 72 -25.03 62.34 47.78
C ARG A 72 -26.18 62.41 46.77
N GLY A 73 -27.22 63.18 47.09
CA GLY A 73 -28.51 63.19 46.39
C GLY A 73 -28.52 63.95 45.06
N PRO A 74 -29.68 63.95 44.37
CA PRO A 74 -29.80 64.48 43.01
C PRO A 74 -29.90 66.02 42.98
N PRO A 75 -29.27 66.71 42.01
CA PRO A 75 -29.64 68.06 41.65
C PRO A 75 -30.86 68.06 40.71
N THR A 76 -31.77 68.99 40.94
CA THR A 76 -33.01 69.19 40.18
C THR A 76 -32.78 69.83 38.81
N LYS A 77 -33.66 69.53 37.85
CA LYS A 77 -33.65 70.16 36.51
C LYS A 77 -33.91 71.66 36.57
N SER A 78 -33.22 72.41 35.70
CA SER A 78 -33.75 73.62 35.07
C SER A 78 -33.40 73.58 33.58
N VAL A 79 -34.40 73.44 32.72
CA VAL A 79 -34.22 73.50 31.26
C VAL A 79 -34.51 74.93 30.82
N THR A 80 -33.51 75.60 30.24
CA THR A 80 -33.68 76.82 29.47
C THR A 80 -33.15 76.60 28.07
N SER A 81 -34.03 76.76 27.08
CA SER A 81 -33.72 76.58 25.66
C SER A 81 -32.98 77.80 25.10
N SER A 82 -31.75 77.60 24.65
CA SER A 82 -31.04 78.52 23.76
C SER A 82 -30.31 77.71 22.68
N THR A 83 -30.36 78.19 21.45
CA THR A 83 -29.63 77.65 20.30
C THR A 83 -28.13 77.52 20.60
N PRO A 84 -27.45 76.43 20.19
CA PRO A 84 -26.03 76.26 20.45
C PRO A 84 -25.22 77.28 19.66
N ASP A 85 -24.57 78.19 20.38
CA ASP A 85 -23.57 79.11 19.85
C ASP A 85 -22.32 78.31 19.44
N LEU A 86 -21.91 78.41 18.17
CA LEU A 86 -20.77 77.66 17.61
C LEU A 86 -19.40 78.14 18.12
N SER A 87 -19.37 79.05 19.09
CA SER A 87 -18.18 79.52 19.79
C SER A 87 -17.88 78.79 21.11
N SER A 88 -18.74 77.87 21.58
CA SER A 88 -18.48 77.08 22.78
C SER A 88 -17.48 75.93 22.53
N GLU A 89 -16.40 75.90 23.30
CA GLU A 89 -15.37 74.86 23.27
C GLU A 89 -15.97 73.47 23.58
N PHE A 90 -15.67 72.46 22.76
CA PHE A 90 -16.33 71.15 22.85
C PHE A 90 -15.83 70.38 24.10
N ASP A 91 -16.61 70.44 25.17
CA ASP A 91 -16.30 69.76 26.43
C ASP A 91 -16.53 68.24 26.31
N PHE A 92 -15.43 67.52 26.04
CA PHE A 92 -15.39 66.06 26.01
C PHE A 92 -15.66 65.44 27.39
N GLU A 93 -15.33 66.11 28.49
CA GLU A 93 -15.38 65.56 29.84
C GLU A 93 -16.81 65.60 30.40
N ALA A 94 -17.53 66.71 30.22
CA ALA A 94 -18.96 66.81 30.54
C ALA A 94 -19.82 65.86 29.69
N ASN A 95 -19.52 65.69 28.39
CA ASN A 95 -20.21 64.71 27.54
C ASN A 95 -19.90 63.26 27.96
N LEU A 96 -18.67 62.94 28.38
CA LEU A 96 -18.33 61.64 28.94
C LEU A 96 -19.07 61.36 30.25
N ALA A 97 -19.24 62.37 31.10
CA ALA A 97 -19.95 62.25 32.38
C ALA A 97 -21.47 62.00 32.20
N MET A 98 -22.08 62.49 31.12
CA MET A 98 -23.48 62.19 30.79
C MET A 98 -23.68 60.81 30.14
N PHE A 99 -22.62 60.14 29.68
CA PHE A 99 -22.72 58.83 29.03
C PHE A 99 -22.68 57.67 30.04
N ASP A 100 -23.81 57.37 30.70
CA ASP A 100 -23.94 56.18 31.55
C ASP A 100 -23.90 54.88 30.74
N LYS A 101 -22.68 54.38 30.55
CA LYS A 101 -22.38 53.09 29.92
C LYS A 101 -23.19 51.94 30.53
N ARG A 102 -23.46 51.94 31.84
CA ARG A 102 -24.17 50.82 32.49
C ARG A 102 -25.64 50.79 32.08
N GLN A 103 -26.30 51.95 32.03
CA GLN A 103 -27.66 52.05 31.54
C GLN A 103 -27.75 51.65 30.06
N VAL A 104 -26.84 52.16 29.23
CA VAL A 104 -26.77 51.84 27.79
C VAL A 104 -26.57 50.33 27.55
N PHE A 105 -25.65 49.68 28.28
CA PHE A 105 -25.45 48.23 28.16
C PHE A 105 -26.63 47.40 28.71
N ALA A 106 -27.33 47.87 29.75
CA ALA A 106 -28.52 47.21 30.26
C ALA A 106 -29.70 47.29 29.27
N ASP A 107 -29.87 48.41 28.57
CA ASP A 107 -30.89 48.54 27.53
C ASP A 107 -30.54 47.79 26.24
N PHE A 108 -29.24 47.64 25.92
CA PHE A 108 -28.81 46.69 24.90
C PHE A 108 -29.14 45.25 25.29
N GLN A 109 -28.84 44.82 26.52
CA GLN A 109 -29.18 43.45 26.98
C GLN A 109 -30.68 43.15 26.95
N LYS A 110 -31.55 44.13 27.22
CA LYS A 110 -33.01 43.95 27.09
C LYS A 110 -33.51 43.84 25.65
N ARG A 111 -32.75 44.36 24.68
CA ARG A 111 -33.09 44.36 23.23
C ARG A 111 -32.32 43.31 22.43
N ASP A 112 -31.35 42.64 23.06
CA ASP A 112 -30.53 41.59 22.48
C ASP A 112 -31.31 40.26 22.46
N THR A 113 -32.04 40.05 21.36
CA THR A 113 -32.79 38.82 21.08
C THR A 113 -31.95 37.72 20.45
N VAL A 114 -30.63 37.90 20.32
CA VAL A 114 -29.75 36.95 19.62
C VAL A 114 -29.31 35.84 20.58
N ASP A 115 -29.65 34.60 20.24
CA ASP A 115 -29.28 33.42 21.03
C ASP A 115 -27.74 33.36 21.27
N PRO A 116 -27.27 33.05 22.49
CA PRO A 116 -25.84 32.97 22.81
C PRO A 116 -25.01 32.06 21.90
N SER A 117 -25.59 31.00 21.33
CA SER A 117 -24.91 30.07 20.42
C SER A 117 -24.63 30.65 19.03
N GLN A 118 -25.47 31.59 18.56
CA GLN A 118 -25.38 32.24 17.25
C GLN A 118 -24.40 33.43 17.23
N ARG A 119 -23.78 33.75 18.37
CA ARG A 119 -22.79 34.84 18.48
C ARG A 119 -21.46 34.39 17.86
N LEU A 120 -20.69 35.32 17.29
CA LEU A 120 -19.34 35.03 16.75
C LEU A 120 -18.42 34.28 17.75
N VAL A 121 -18.62 34.49 19.05
CA VAL A 121 -17.87 33.82 20.12
C VAL A 121 -18.21 32.32 20.21
N GLY A 122 -19.43 31.92 19.84
CA GLY A 122 -19.84 30.53 19.68
C GLY A 122 -19.21 29.90 18.43
N HIS A 123 -19.18 30.62 17.31
CA HIS A 123 -18.54 30.16 16.08
C HIS A 123 -17.01 30.04 16.17
N ASN A 124 -16.34 30.89 16.97
CA ASN A 124 -14.90 30.87 17.19
C ASN A 124 -14.46 30.00 18.39
N ARG A 125 -15.37 29.33 19.09
CA ARG A 125 -14.98 28.25 20.01
C ARG A 125 -14.48 27.07 19.17
N LYS A 126 -13.25 26.61 19.45
CA LYS A 126 -12.77 25.33 18.93
C LYS A 126 -13.79 24.25 19.29
N ARG A 127 -14.25 23.50 18.30
CA ARG A 127 -14.95 22.23 18.54
C ARG A 127 -13.92 21.26 19.11
N ASP A 128 -14.28 20.49 20.12
CA ASP A 128 -13.36 19.51 20.72
C ASP A 128 -12.97 18.40 19.72
N ASP A 129 -13.77 18.21 18.66
CA ASP A 129 -13.57 17.23 17.58
C ASP A 129 -12.63 17.69 16.43
N ALA A 130 -11.91 18.82 16.59
CA ALA A 130 -11.03 19.33 15.54
C ALA A 130 -9.79 18.44 15.33
N LYS A 131 -9.90 17.43 14.45
CA LYS A 131 -8.80 16.61 13.92
C LYS A 131 -7.79 17.46 13.13
N TYR A 132 -6.88 18.16 13.81
CA TYR A 132 -5.76 18.90 13.21
C TYR A 132 -4.60 17.98 12.77
N ASP A 133 -4.91 16.93 12.00
CA ASP A 133 -3.92 16.01 11.42
C ASP A 133 -4.03 16.02 9.89
N ASN A 134 -3.13 15.34 9.19
CA ASN A 134 -3.07 15.23 7.72
C ASN A 134 -4.35 14.66 7.04
N ARG A 135 -5.38 14.35 7.83
CA ARG A 135 -6.69 13.81 7.42
C ARG A 135 -7.79 14.88 7.36
N GLU A 136 -7.51 16.15 7.72
CA GLU A 136 -8.48 17.26 7.81
C GLU A 136 -9.35 17.46 6.55
N MET A 137 -8.81 17.15 5.36
CA MET A 137 -9.49 17.29 4.06
C MET A 137 -9.71 15.96 3.33
N VAL A 138 -9.49 14.82 4.01
CA VAL A 138 -9.80 13.50 3.46
C VAL A 138 -11.22 13.16 3.91
N VAL A 139 -12.11 12.92 2.96
CA VAL A 139 -13.45 12.39 3.28
C VAL A 139 -13.27 11.08 4.03
N ASP A 140 -13.85 10.96 5.23
CA ASP A 140 -13.89 9.69 5.96
C ASP A 140 -14.66 8.69 5.06
N ASN A 141 -13.94 7.86 4.30
CA ASN A 141 -14.53 6.91 3.33
C ASN A 141 -15.22 5.77 4.11
N SER A 142 -16.41 6.06 4.62
CA SER A 142 -17.29 5.09 5.28
C SER A 142 -18.10 4.25 4.29
N HIS A 143 -17.61 4.12 3.05
CA HIS A 143 -18.06 3.13 2.09
C HIS A 143 -17.26 1.84 2.37
N GLY A 144 -17.80 1.00 3.24
CA GLY A 144 -17.41 -0.40 3.26
C GLY A 144 -17.86 -1.03 1.95
N ASP A 145 -16.93 -1.59 1.19
CA ASP A 145 -17.23 -2.36 -0.01
C ASP A 145 -17.73 -3.77 0.35
N SER A 146 -18.35 -4.46 -0.60
CA SER A 146 -19.02 -5.75 -0.38
C SER A 146 -18.07 -6.93 -0.09
N TRP A 147 -16.79 -6.66 0.21
CA TRP A 147 -15.72 -7.63 0.45
C TRP A 147 -16.13 -8.77 1.40
N ASP A 148 -16.77 -8.42 2.52
CA ASP A 148 -17.12 -9.39 3.55
C ASP A 148 -18.25 -10.35 3.14
N GLN A 149 -19.04 -10.03 2.11
CA GLN A 149 -20.27 -10.74 1.73
C GLN A 149 -20.07 -11.86 0.70
N ILE A 150 -18.83 -12.12 0.27
CA ILE A 150 -18.52 -13.12 -0.77
C ILE A 150 -18.31 -14.52 -0.15
N GLY A 151 -19.16 -15.50 -0.51
CA GLY A 151 -18.88 -16.96 -0.43
C GLY A 151 -19.91 -17.88 0.26
N THR A 152 -20.41 -18.92 -0.43
CA THR A 152 -21.09 -20.14 0.11
C THR A 152 -21.01 -21.31 -0.90
N PRO A 153 -20.62 -22.55 -0.53
CA PRO A 153 -20.40 -23.67 -1.47
C PRO A 153 -21.43 -24.83 -1.42
N THR A 154 -21.47 -25.64 -2.49
CA THR A 154 -22.26 -26.90 -2.64
C THR A 154 -21.44 -27.96 -3.42
N PRO A 155 -21.44 -29.28 -3.07
CA PRO A 155 -20.53 -30.28 -3.70
C PRO A 155 -21.20 -31.45 -4.46
N THR A 156 -20.54 -32.01 -5.50
CA THR A 156 -20.84 -33.33 -6.13
C THR A 156 -19.65 -33.95 -6.92
N THR A 157 -19.73 -35.22 -7.36
CA THR A 157 -18.62 -36.23 -7.41
C THR A 157 -18.42 -37.06 -8.72
N ILE A 158 -17.14 -37.37 -9.11
CA ILE A 158 -16.54 -38.48 -9.99
C ILE A 158 -17.06 -38.74 -11.45
N PRO A 159 -16.38 -39.47 -12.41
CA PRO A 159 -15.03 -40.15 -12.53
C PRO A 159 -14.23 -39.99 -13.91
N PRO A 160 -13.03 -40.62 -14.15
CA PRO A 160 -12.01 -40.18 -15.17
C PRO A 160 -11.55 -41.18 -16.30
N ALA A 161 -10.74 -40.72 -17.32
CA ALA A 161 -9.49 -41.37 -17.88
C ALA A 161 -8.88 -40.88 -19.25
N ALA A 162 -7.55 -40.56 -19.27
CA ALA A 162 -6.45 -40.76 -20.30
C ALA A 162 -6.62 -40.40 -21.83
N THR A 163 -5.61 -40.13 -22.70
CA THR A 163 -4.15 -40.44 -22.79
C THR A 163 -3.38 -39.50 -23.78
N ARG A 164 -2.03 -39.54 -23.82
CA ARG A 164 -1.10 -38.57 -24.47
C ARG A 164 -0.69 -38.78 -25.94
N ALA A 165 -0.35 -37.66 -26.61
CA ALA A 165 0.71 -37.49 -27.64
C ALA A 165 1.15 -36.00 -27.63
N GLY A 166 2.24 -35.49 -28.26
CA GLY A 166 3.40 -36.08 -28.96
C GLY A 166 4.18 -34.94 -29.68
N SER A 167 5.53 -34.83 -29.57
CA SER A 167 6.27 -33.61 -29.96
C SER A 167 7.18 -33.72 -31.20
N THR A 168 7.29 -32.62 -31.95
CA THR A 168 8.28 -32.39 -33.02
C THR A 168 9.02 -31.07 -32.80
N SER A 169 10.35 -31.07 -33.01
CA SER A 169 11.25 -29.97 -32.63
C SER A 169 11.62 -29.06 -33.80
N GLY A 170 11.33 -27.76 -33.69
CA GLY A 170 11.84 -26.71 -34.59
C GLY A 170 13.20 -26.15 -34.14
N ALA A 171 14.05 -25.78 -35.09
CA ALA A 171 15.37 -25.21 -34.82
C ALA A 171 15.32 -23.68 -34.66
N GLY A 172 16.02 -23.15 -33.65
CA GLY A 172 16.12 -21.71 -33.36
C GLY A 172 17.31 -21.40 -32.44
N GLY A 173 17.83 -20.17 -32.50
CA GLY A 173 19.11 -19.74 -31.90
C GLY A 173 19.28 -19.98 -30.40
N SER A 174 20.51 -19.92 -29.89
CA SER A 174 20.82 -20.24 -28.48
C SER A 174 20.42 -19.14 -27.50
N VAL A 175 19.11 -19.05 -27.23
CA VAL A 175 18.57 -18.38 -26.04
C VAL A 175 18.96 -19.18 -24.80
N LYS A 176 19.39 -18.48 -23.74
CA LYS A 176 19.66 -19.01 -22.40
C LYS A 176 19.15 -18.07 -21.29
N PHE A 177 18.96 -18.61 -20.09
CA PHE A 177 18.64 -17.87 -18.89
C PHE A 177 19.90 -17.58 -18.07
N VAL A 178 20.01 -16.34 -17.59
CA VAL A 178 21.17 -15.86 -16.81
C VAL A 178 20.69 -15.21 -15.53
N GLY A 179 21.17 -15.70 -14.39
CA GLY A 179 20.88 -15.16 -13.07
C GLY A 179 21.88 -14.08 -12.64
N PRO A 180 21.80 -13.63 -11.36
CA PRO A 180 22.69 -12.63 -10.80
C PRO A 180 24.17 -12.96 -11.05
N GLN A 181 24.97 -11.91 -11.29
CA GLN A 181 26.41 -12.00 -11.52
C GLN A 181 26.81 -12.83 -12.77
N GLY A 182 25.89 -13.05 -13.72
CA GLY A 182 26.16 -13.81 -14.94
C GLY A 182 26.09 -15.33 -14.78
N LEU A 183 25.42 -15.82 -13.74
CA LEU A 183 25.25 -17.25 -13.49
C LEU A 183 24.35 -17.90 -14.55
N ASP A 184 24.90 -18.77 -15.40
CA ASP A 184 24.10 -19.56 -16.35
C ASP A 184 23.13 -20.52 -15.61
N VAL A 185 21.83 -20.26 -15.75
CA VAL A 185 20.77 -21.03 -15.10
C VAL A 185 20.36 -22.19 -15.99
N ALA A 186 20.43 -23.42 -15.44
CA ALA A 186 20.13 -24.63 -16.19
C ALA A 186 18.62 -24.89 -16.22
N CYS A 187 18.04 -25.11 -17.41
CA CYS A 187 16.64 -25.51 -17.51
C CYS A 187 16.41 -27.00 -17.23
N ALA A 188 15.21 -27.30 -16.72
CA ALA A 188 14.66 -28.64 -16.57
C ALA A 188 13.53 -28.88 -17.57
N SER A 189 13.44 -30.08 -18.15
CA SER A 189 12.22 -30.48 -18.85
C SER A 189 11.11 -30.82 -17.83
N PRO A 190 9.83 -30.80 -18.21
CA PRO A 190 8.72 -31.21 -17.33
C PRO A 190 8.97 -32.57 -16.65
N VAL A 191 9.49 -33.54 -17.39
CA VAL A 191 9.84 -34.88 -16.87
C VAL A 191 10.99 -34.81 -15.84
N GLN A 192 11.93 -33.87 -15.97
CA GLN A 192 12.97 -33.67 -14.96
C GLN A 192 12.41 -33.03 -13.70
N LEU A 193 11.50 -32.06 -13.80
CA LEU A 193 10.83 -31.44 -12.64
C LEU A 193 9.96 -32.46 -11.88
N LEU A 194 9.09 -33.19 -12.58
CA LEU A 194 8.30 -34.28 -11.98
C LEU A 194 9.19 -35.29 -11.24
N GLU A 195 10.34 -35.65 -11.82
CA GLU A 195 11.27 -36.58 -11.17
C GLU A 195 12.00 -35.94 -9.97
N ILE A 196 12.36 -34.65 -10.03
CA ILE A 196 12.97 -33.91 -8.91
C ILE A 196 11.99 -33.88 -7.72
N GLU A 197 10.75 -33.44 -7.94
CA GLU A 197 9.70 -33.40 -6.91
C GLU A 197 9.43 -34.80 -6.33
N ARG A 198 9.29 -35.82 -7.19
CA ARG A 198 9.06 -37.22 -6.77
C ARG A 198 10.21 -37.76 -5.93
N LEU A 199 11.46 -37.39 -6.25
CA LEU A 199 12.63 -37.79 -5.47
C LEU A 199 12.78 -36.96 -4.18
N ALA A 200 12.35 -35.70 -4.16
CA ALA A 200 12.28 -34.87 -2.96
C ALA A 200 11.32 -35.46 -1.92
N GLY A 201 10.22 -36.09 -2.37
CA GLY A 201 9.33 -36.88 -1.51
C GLY A 201 10.03 -37.96 -0.68
N ASN A 202 11.09 -38.59 -1.20
CA ASN A 202 11.89 -39.58 -0.46
C ASN A 202 12.69 -38.96 0.72
N PHE A 203 12.85 -37.64 0.74
CA PHE A 203 13.45 -36.89 1.85
C PHE A 203 12.39 -36.27 2.79
N GLY A 204 11.11 -36.60 2.60
CA GLY A 204 9.99 -36.03 3.35
C GLY A 204 9.53 -34.66 2.86
N VAL A 205 10.05 -34.16 1.74
CA VAL A 205 9.64 -32.90 1.12
C VAL A 205 8.45 -33.19 0.20
N THR A 206 7.24 -32.99 0.73
CA THR A 206 5.96 -33.27 0.04
C THR A 206 5.51 -32.11 -0.86
N GLN A 207 4.55 -32.37 -1.76
CA GLN A 207 3.94 -31.32 -2.60
C GLN A 207 3.37 -30.17 -1.78
N ALA A 208 2.65 -30.46 -0.69
CA ALA A 208 2.16 -29.44 0.23
C ALA A 208 3.27 -28.61 0.89
N LEU A 209 4.45 -29.20 1.18
CA LEU A 209 5.60 -28.47 1.74
C LEU A 209 6.30 -27.63 0.68
N MET A 210 6.49 -28.15 -0.53
CA MET A 210 7.04 -27.43 -1.68
C MET A 210 6.16 -26.21 -2.01
N ALA A 211 4.84 -26.38 -2.07
CA ALA A 211 3.90 -25.30 -2.26
C ALA A 211 3.93 -24.25 -1.14
N GLU A 212 4.14 -24.66 0.12
CA GLU A 212 4.31 -23.72 1.25
C GLU A 212 5.60 -22.91 1.13
N THR A 213 6.73 -23.55 0.80
CA THR A 213 8.03 -22.91 0.64
C THR A 213 8.01 -21.90 -0.52
N VAL A 214 7.51 -22.32 -1.68
CA VAL A 214 7.29 -21.43 -2.83
C VAL A 214 6.41 -20.25 -2.43
N ALA A 215 5.30 -20.50 -1.73
CA ALA A 215 4.35 -19.45 -1.38
C ALA A 215 4.92 -18.38 -0.43
N VAL A 216 5.68 -18.78 0.60
CA VAL A 216 6.38 -17.83 1.50
C VAL A 216 7.38 -16.97 0.72
N ASN A 217 8.18 -17.61 -0.15
CA ASN A 217 9.22 -16.93 -0.92
C ASN A 217 8.61 -15.98 -1.97
N LEU A 218 7.60 -16.45 -2.70
CA LEU A 218 6.90 -15.68 -3.73
C LEU A 218 6.07 -14.54 -3.14
N SER A 219 5.34 -14.75 -2.04
CA SER A 219 4.60 -13.67 -1.39
C SER A 219 5.53 -12.55 -0.92
N SER A 220 6.73 -12.88 -0.41
CA SER A 220 7.76 -11.91 -0.07
C SER A 220 8.23 -11.10 -1.29
N VAL A 221 8.44 -11.74 -2.45
CA VAL A 221 8.78 -11.03 -3.70
C VAL A 221 7.65 -10.11 -4.14
N ILE A 222 6.41 -10.60 -4.16
CA ILE A 222 5.22 -9.84 -4.55
C ILE A 222 5.04 -8.61 -3.64
N ILE A 223 5.05 -8.81 -2.32
CA ILE A 223 4.90 -7.72 -1.35
C ILE A 223 5.98 -6.66 -1.53
N ASN A 224 7.25 -7.07 -1.56
CA ASN A 224 8.37 -6.13 -1.50
C ASN A 224 8.72 -5.47 -2.86
N LYS A 225 8.50 -6.17 -3.99
CA LYS A 225 8.90 -5.69 -5.33
C LYS A 225 7.74 -5.27 -6.24
N ILE A 226 6.51 -5.70 -5.96
CA ILE A 226 5.34 -5.43 -6.81
C ILE A 226 4.32 -4.55 -6.09
N LEU A 227 3.92 -4.90 -4.87
CA LEU A 227 2.88 -4.20 -4.11
C LEU A 227 3.40 -3.02 -3.26
N GLY A 228 4.62 -2.53 -3.50
CA GLY A 228 5.17 -1.33 -2.84
C GLY A 228 5.64 -1.51 -1.39
N GLY A 229 5.71 -2.75 -0.89
CA GLY A 229 6.33 -3.11 0.38
C GLY A 229 5.70 -2.48 1.63
N ALA A 230 6.50 -2.40 2.70
CA ALA A 230 6.06 -1.92 4.01
C ALA A 230 5.48 -0.49 4.01
N THR A 231 5.95 0.39 3.12
CA THR A 231 5.40 1.75 2.97
C THR A 231 3.92 1.72 2.60
N ARG A 232 3.51 0.76 1.77
CA ARG A 232 2.13 0.63 1.32
C ARG A 232 1.28 -0.26 2.24
N LEU A 233 1.84 -1.37 2.74
CA LEU A 233 1.10 -2.31 3.59
C LEU A 233 1.11 -1.96 5.09
N SER A 234 1.81 -0.90 5.53
CA SER A 234 1.74 -0.47 6.93
C SER A 234 0.45 0.31 7.22
N ASN A 235 -0.53 -0.38 7.82
CA ASN A 235 -1.84 0.14 8.24
C ASN A 235 -1.83 1.38 9.16
N ARG A 236 -0.67 1.92 9.53
CA ARG A 236 -0.57 3.07 10.44
C ARG A 236 -0.70 4.43 9.71
N ASN A 237 -0.20 4.51 8.47
CA ASN A 237 -0.09 5.79 7.75
C ASN A 237 -0.63 5.78 6.30
N ASN A 238 -0.90 4.62 5.70
CA ASN A 238 -1.53 4.58 4.38
C ASN A 238 -3.04 4.90 4.49
N HIS A 239 -3.55 5.67 3.53
CA HIS A 239 -4.96 6.05 3.40
C HIS A 239 -5.70 5.25 2.33
N ASN A 240 -4.96 4.64 1.40
CA ASN A 240 -5.55 3.84 0.33
C ASN A 240 -6.02 2.49 0.89
N LEU A 241 -7.06 1.93 0.29
CA LEU A 241 -7.50 0.57 0.56
C LEU A 241 -6.35 -0.44 0.30
N PRO A 242 -6.35 -1.61 0.98
CA PRO A 242 -5.31 -2.61 0.78
C PRO A 242 -5.36 -3.17 -0.64
N PRO A 243 -4.21 -3.53 -1.25
CA PRO A 243 -4.15 -4.04 -2.62
C PRO A 243 -5.10 -5.20 -2.87
N LEU A 244 -5.71 -5.21 -4.06
CA LEU A 244 -6.50 -6.34 -4.56
C LEU A 244 -5.64 -7.20 -5.50
N VAL A 245 -5.50 -8.48 -5.16
CA VAL A 245 -4.86 -9.51 -5.98
C VAL A 245 -5.92 -10.52 -6.42
N LEU A 246 -5.96 -10.81 -7.71
CA LEU A 246 -6.80 -11.85 -8.28
C LEU A 246 -5.96 -13.11 -8.52
N LEU A 247 -6.43 -14.27 -8.08
CA LEU A 247 -5.87 -15.57 -8.42
C LEU A 247 -6.75 -16.22 -9.49
N LEU A 248 -6.16 -16.69 -10.57
CA LEU A 248 -6.79 -17.57 -11.54
C LEU A 248 -6.28 -18.99 -11.22
N VAL A 249 -7.12 -19.80 -10.58
CA VAL A 249 -6.73 -21.06 -9.97
C VAL A 249 -7.29 -22.21 -10.79
N GLY A 250 -6.40 -23.04 -11.35
CA GLY A 250 -6.77 -24.31 -11.98
C GLY A 250 -6.50 -25.50 -11.06
N THR A 251 -6.29 -26.67 -11.64
CA THR A 251 -6.11 -27.94 -10.90
C THR A 251 -4.65 -28.22 -10.51
N GLY A 252 -4.45 -29.14 -9.57
CA GLY A 252 -3.14 -29.67 -9.20
C GLY A 252 -2.14 -28.64 -8.64
N ARG A 253 -0.85 -28.83 -8.94
CA ARG A 253 0.26 -28.08 -8.32
C ARG A 253 0.14 -26.57 -8.50
N SER A 254 -0.20 -26.10 -9.70
CA SER A 254 -0.27 -24.66 -9.99
C SER A 254 -1.34 -23.99 -9.13
N GLY A 255 -2.52 -24.60 -9.05
CA GLY A 255 -3.60 -24.14 -8.17
C GLY A 255 -3.24 -24.20 -6.68
N MET A 256 -2.57 -25.27 -6.22
CA MET A 256 -2.09 -25.38 -4.84
C MET A 256 -1.11 -24.26 -4.47
N ARG A 257 -0.14 -23.97 -5.37
CA ARG A 257 0.86 -22.91 -5.20
C ARG A 257 0.20 -21.52 -5.26
N ALA A 258 -0.80 -21.32 -6.12
CA ALA A 258 -1.60 -20.09 -6.18
C ALA A 258 -2.36 -19.83 -4.87
N PHE A 259 -3.13 -20.81 -4.36
CA PHE A 259 -3.84 -20.68 -3.08
C PHE A 259 -2.90 -20.45 -1.90
N ALA A 260 -1.79 -21.19 -1.82
CA ALA A 260 -0.79 -21.01 -0.77
C ALA A 260 -0.19 -19.59 -0.81
N THR A 261 0.16 -19.09 -2.00
CA THR A 261 0.70 -17.72 -2.19
C THR A 261 -0.35 -16.68 -1.79
N GLY A 262 -1.59 -16.85 -2.25
CA GLY A 262 -2.72 -15.98 -1.90
C GLY A 262 -2.99 -15.94 -0.40
N ARG A 263 -2.84 -17.06 0.31
CA ARG A 263 -3.00 -17.12 1.77
C ARG A 263 -1.94 -16.29 2.49
N HIS A 264 -0.69 -16.36 2.06
CA HIS A 264 0.38 -15.53 2.65
C HIS A 264 0.14 -14.05 2.36
N LEU A 265 -0.27 -13.70 1.15
CA LEU A 265 -0.67 -12.32 0.82
C LEU A 265 -1.84 -11.84 1.73
N ALA A 266 -2.87 -12.66 1.92
CA ALA A 266 -4.00 -12.35 2.81
C ALA A 266 -3.57 -12.14 4.27
N ASN A 267 -2.69 -13.01 4.80
CA ASN A 267 -2.09 -12.83 6.14
C ASN A 267 -1.29 -11.52 6.28
N HIS A 268 -0.75 -11.00 5.17
CA HIS A 268 -0.06 -9.70 5.11
C HIS A 268 -0.98 -8.50 4.86
N GLY A 269 -2.31 -8.69 4.96
CA GLY A 269 -3.31 -7.63 4.82
C GLY A 269 -3.66 -7.27 3.38
N VAL A 270 -3.22 -8.05 2.40
CA VAL A 270 -3.62 -7.91 0.99
C VAL A 270 -5.02 -8.51 0.82
N ARG A 271 -5.90 -7.86 0.05
CA ARG A 271 -7.19 -8.44 -0.35
C ARG A 271 -6.93 -9.41 -1.48
N VAL A 272 -7.28 -10.69 -1.30
CA VAL A 272 -7.03 -11.73 -2.29
C VAL A 272 -8.33 -12.44 -2.67
N LEU A 273 -8.71 -12.28 -3.94
CA LEU A 273 -9.87 -12.91 -4.55
C LEU A 273 -9.39 -14.06 -5.44
N ALA A 274 -9.99 -15.24 -5.34
CA ALA A 274 -9.67 -16.39 -6.17
C ALA A 274 -10.85 -16.72 -7.08
N PHE A 275 -10.62 -16.72 -8.39
CA PHE A 275 -11.49 -17.39 -9.36
C PHE A 275 -10.98 -18.82 -9.51
N VAL A 276 -11.79 -19.79 -9.14
CA VAL A 276 -11.43 -21.21 -9.20
C VAL A 276 -12.09 -21.83 -10.42
N PHE A 277 -11.26 -22.17 -11.38
CA PHE A 277 -11.66 -22.96 -12.52
C PHE A 277 -11.75 -24.42 -12.08
N HIS A 278 -12.97 -24.93 -11.97
CA HIS A 278 -13.21 -26.30 -11.53
C HIS A 278 -12.90 -27.23 -12.70
N GLY A 279 -11.96 -28.15 -12.50
CA GLY A 279 -11.88 -29.37 -13.30
C GLY A 279 -12.62 -30.51 -12.60
N ASP A 280 -12.79 -31.63 -13.29
CA ASP A 280 -13.59 -32.77 -12.81
C ASP A 280 -12.96 -33.57 -11.64
N ASP A 281 -11.71 -33.24 -11.28
CA ASP A 281 -10.92 -33.99 -10.28
C ASP A 281 -11.15 -33.47 -8.84
N ASP A 282 -11.58 -34.38 -7.96
CA ASP A 282 -11.65 -34.21 -6.50
C ASP A 282 -10.23 -34.19 -5.88
N ASP A 283 -9.46 -33.12 -6.14
CA ASP A 283 -8.13 -32.90 -5.55
C ASP A 283 -8.26 -32.47 -4.08
N ALA A 284 -8.14 -33.45 -3.18
CA ALA A 284 -8.22 -33.24 -1.74
C ALA A 284 -7.10 -32.32 -1.17
N GLU A 285 -5.93 -32.26 -1.81
CA GLU A 285 -4.85 -31.34 -1.40
C GLU A 285 -5.15 -29.90 -1.84
N LEU A 286 -5.65 -29.71 -3.05
CA LEU A 286 -6.13 -28.42 -3.55
C LEU A 286 -7.28 -27.87 -2.69
N GLN A 287 -8.31 -28.68 -2.43
CA GLN A 287 -9.40 -28.33 -1.53
C GLN A 287 -8.90 -28.01 -0.10
N GLN A 288 -7.84 -28.69 0.38
CA GLN A 288 -7.25 -28.35 1.66
C GLN A 288 -6.54 -26.99 1.64
N GLN A 289 -5.85 -26.64 0.55
CA GLN A 289 -5.26 -25.31 0.39
C GLN A 289 -6.32 -24.21 0.23
N GLN A 290 -7.43 -24.47 -0.48
CA GLN A 290 -8.57 -23.56 -0.55
C GLN A 290 -9.13 -23.24 0.86
N ARG A 291 -9.42 -24.28 1.67
CA ARG A 291 -9.92 -24.07 3.05
C ARG A 291 -8.94 -23.28 3.92
N ARG A 292 -7.63 -23.46 3.73
CA ARG A 292 -6.60 -22.65 4.42
C ARG A 292 -6.59 -21.20 3.93
N PHE A 293 -6.76 -20.98 2.63
CA PHE A 293 -6.84 -19.66 2.00
C PHE A 293 -8.06 -18.86 2.48
N GLU A 294 -9.23 -19.49 2.48
CA GLU A 294 -10.48 -18.91 3.02
C GLU A 294 -10.34 -18.59 4.52
N GLY A 295 -9.73 -19.51 5.29
CA GLY A 295 -9.44 -19.31 6.72
C GLY A 295 -8.46 -18.17 7.03
N ALA A 296 -7.71 -17.68 6.04
CA ALA A 296 -6.84 -16.50 6.15
C ALA A 296 -7.52 -15.19 5.69
N GLY A 297 -8.82 -15.22 5.38
CA GLY A 297 -9.58 -14.07 4.88
C GLY A 297 -9.56 -13.90 3.36
N GLY A 298 -8.96 -14.85 2.63
CA GLY A 298 -9.11 -14.95 1.18
C GLY A 298 -10.56 -15.22 0.78
N LYS A 299 -10.98 -14.71 -0.37
CA LYS A 299 -12.35 -14.87 -0.88
C LYS A 299 -12.33 -15.71 -2.16
N VAL A 300 -13.22 -16.68 -2.27
CA VAL A 300 -13.34 -17.55 -3.46
C VAL A 300 -14.64 -17.23 -4.18
N VAL A 301 -14.55 -17.06 -5.50
CA VAL A 301 -15.70 -16.91 -6.39
C VAL A 301 -15.85 -18.18 -7.22
N VAL A 302 -16.90 -18.93 -6.89
CA VAL A 302 -17.36 -20.10 -7.64
C VAL A 302 -18.75 -19.77 -8.19
N ALA A 303 -18.84 -19.56 -9.50
CA ALA A 303 -20.09 -19.49 -10.26
C ALA A 303 -19.79 -19.24 -11.74
N GLU A 304 -19.45 -18.00 -12.09
CA GLU A 304 -19.48 -17.45 -13.45
C GLU A 304 -18.42 -16.36 -13.58
N TRP A 305 -17.73 -16.28 -14.72
CA TRP A 305 -16.69 -15.27 -14.98
C TRP A 305 -17.26 -13.84 -15.00
N GLN A 306 -18.48 -13.67 -15.53
CA GLN A 306 -19.22 -12.40 -15.57
C GLN A 306 -19.44 -11.84 -14.15
N LYS A 307 -19.77 -12.72 -13.18
CA LYS A 307 -19.96 -12.34 -11.79
C LYS A 307 -18.66 -11.89 -11.12
N LEU A 308 -17.54 -12.54 -11.44
CA LEU A 308 -16.21 -12.07 -11.01
C LEU A 308 -15.91 -10.68 -11.58
N LEU A 309 -16.15 -10.47 -12.89
CA LEU A 309 -15.98 -9.17 -13.54
C LEU A 309 -16.84 -8.08 -12.89
N GLU A 310 -18.10 -8.37 -12.58
CA GLU A 310 -18.99 -7.45 -11.87
C GLU A 310 -18.42 -7.08 -10.48
N ILE A 311 -17.94 -8.06 -9.71
CA ILE A 311 -17.32 -7.82 -8.40
C ILE A 311 -16.12 -6.88 -8.54
N VAL A 312 -15.14 -7.21 -9.39
CA VAL A 312 -13.88 -6.45 -9.49
C VAL A 312 -14.01 -5.10 -10.22
N THR A 313 -15.09 -4.87 -10.97
CA THR A 313 -15.30 -3.64 -11.76
C THR A 313 -16.31 -2.69 -11.12
N HIS A 314 -17.27 -3.21 -10.35
CA HIS A 314 -18.42 -2.42 -9.86
C HIS A 314 -18.66 -2.53 -8.35
N GLN A 315 -18.24 -3.61 -7.68
CA GLN A 315 -18.53 -3.82 -6.24
C GLN A 315 -17.34 -3.50 -5.33
N LEU A 316 -16.11 -3.43 -5.87
CA LEU A 316 -14.89 -3.12 -5.12
C LEU A 316 -14.32 -1.76 -5.56
N GLU A 317 -14.03 -0.89 -4.60
CA GLU A 317 -13.37 0.41 -4.87
C GLU A 317 -11.86 0.25 -5.19
N THR A 318 -11.27 -0.91 -4.84
CA THR A 318 -9.86 -1.21 -5.09
C THR A 318 -9.71 -1.90 -6.45
N PRO A 319 -8.96 -1.33 -7.41
CA PRO A 319 -8.69 -2.01 -8.68
C PRO A 319 -7.77 -3.22 -8.46
N VAL A 320 -7.92 -4.27 -9.28
CA VAL A 320 -7.00 -5.42 -9.29
C VAL A 320 -5.60 -4.95 -9.70
N GLU A 321 -4.60 -5.17 -8.85
CA GLU A 321 -3.22 -4.70 -9.07
C GLU A 321 -2.25 -5.80 -9.53
N LEU A 322 -2.57 -7.05 -9.23
CA LEU A 322 -1.82 -8.23 -9.64
C LEU A 322 -2.83 -9.35 -9.95
N ILE A 323 -2.62 -10.03 -11.06
CA ILE A 323 -3.35 -11.24 -11.45
C ILE A 323 -2.32 -12.37 -11.42
N ILE A 324 -2.54 -13.38 -10.57
CA ILE A 324 -1.70 -14.58 -10.51
C ILE A 324 -2.36 -15.66 -11.35
N ASP A 325 -1.75 -15.97 -12.49
CA ASP A 325 -2.13 -17.06 -13.37
C ASP A 325 -1.51 -18.38 -12.87
N GLY A 326 -2.37 -19.22 -12.28
CA GLY A 326 -2.08 -20.58 -11.85
C GLY A 326 -3.11 -21.58 -12.40
N LEU A 327 -3.59 -21.35 -13.62
CA LEU A 327 -4.57 -22.22 -14.29
C LEU A 327 -3.94 -23.52 -14.79
N GLN A 328 -2.73 -23.42 -15.34
CA GLN A 328 -1.94 -24.54 -15.84
C GLN A 328 -0.65 -24.70 -15.01
N GLY A 329 -0.24 -25.95 -14.81
CA GLY A 329 1.11 -26.32 -14.39
C GLY A 329 1.88 -26.94 -15.56
N TYR A 330 3.19 -27.11 -15.40
CA TYR A 330 4.05 -27.57 -16.49
C TYR A 330 3.81 -29.02 -16.96
N ASP A 331 2.97 -29.78 -16.25
CA ASP A 331 2.63 -31.17 -16.54
C ASP A 331 1.21 -31.39 -17.09
N CYS A 332 0.43 -30.31 -17.24
CA CYS A 332 -0.87 -30.29 -17.92
C CYS A 332 -0.91 -29.21 -19.01
N ARG A 333 -2.02 -29.15 -19.75
CA ARG A 333 -2.37 -28.05 -20.68
C ARG A 333 -3.76 -27.54 -20.32
N VAL A 334 -3.99 -26.24 -20.50
CA VAL A 334 -5.31 -25.63 -20.30
C VAL A 334 -6.39 -26.37 -21.12
N GLU A 335 -6.11 -26.67 -22.38
CA GLU A 335 -7.05 -27.31 -23.30
C GLU A 335 -7.37 -28.77 -22.94
N ASP A 336 -6.42 -29.48 -22.31
CA ASP A 336 -6.60 -30.86 -21.86
C ASP A 336 -7.40 -30.93 -20.54
N VAL A 337 -7.31 -29.89 -19.70
CA VAL A 337 -8.00 -29.81 -18.40
C VAL A 337 -9.42 -29.25 -18.54
N PHE A 338 -9.65 -28.34 -19.49
CA PHE A 338 -10.91 -27.60 -19.64
C PHE A 338 -11.55 -27.87 -21.01
N TYR A 339 -11.88 -29.12 -21.26
CA TYR A 339 -12.32 -29.62 -22.58
C TYR A 339 -13.82 -29.40 -22.89
N GLU A 340 -14.65 -29.09 -21.89
CA GLU A 340 -16.08 -28.83 -22.10
C GLU A 340 -16.32 -27.46 -22.77
N GLU A 341 -17.33 -27.36 -23.65
CA GLU A 341 -17.59 -26.13 -24.42
C GLU A 341 -17.81 -24.89 -23.53
N HIS A 342 -18.56 -25.02 -22.44
CA HIS A 342 -18.81 -23.92 -21.49
C HIS A 342 -17.52 -23.48 -20.76
N HIS A 343 -16.62 -24.42 -20.48
CA HIS A 343 -15.31 -24.12 -19.91
C HIS A 343 -14.43 -23.39 -20.94
N LEU A 344 -14.41 -23.84 -22.20
CA LEU A 344 -13.68 -23.16 -23.28
C LEU A 344 -14.21 -21.74 -23.57
N GLU A 345 -15.51 -21.49 -23.44
CA GLU A 345 -16.11 -20.15 -23.52
C GLU A 345 -15.62 -19.24 -22.39
N THR A 346 -15.76 -19.71 -21.14
CA THR A 346 -15.33 -19.00 -19.93
C THR A 346 -13.83 -18.65 -19.98
N LEU A 347 -13.02 -19.62 -20.41
CA LEU A 347 -11.58 -19.46 -20.61
C LEU A 347 -11.27 -18.40 -21.69
N ARG A 348 -11.97 -18.42 -22.83
CA ARG A 348 -11.77 -17.45 -23.91
C ARG A 348 -12.07 -16.02 -23.46
N GLU A 349 -13.10 -15.82 -22.64
CA GLU A 349 -13.42 -14.52 -22.05
C GLU A 349 -12.38 -14.07 -21.03
N MET A 350 -11.91 -14.97 -20.17
CA MET A 350 -10.86 -14.71 -19.19
C MET A 350 -9.52 -14.34 -19.85
N VAL A 351 -9.10 -15.09 -20.87
CA VAL A 351 -7.88 -14.83 -21.64
C VAL A 351 -7.98 -13.48 -22.37
N LYS A 352 -9.15 -13.18 -22.95
CA LYS A 352 -9.41 -11.88 -23.59
C LYS A 352 -9.27 -10.72 -22.61
N TRP A 353 -9.85 -10.83 -21.41
CA TRP A 353 -9.76 -9.80 -20.37
C TRP A 353 -8.33 -9.63 -19.83
N CYS A 354 -7.62 -10.73 -19.56
CA CYS A 354 -6.22 -10.70 -19.14
C CYS A 354 -5.30 -10.07 -20.20
N SER A 355 -5.65 -10.22 -21.49
CA SER A 355 -4.91 -9.66 -22.62
C SER A 355 -5.12 -8.16 -22.83
N GLU A 356 -6.10 -7.53 -22.16
CA GLU A 356 -6.32 -6.09 -22.23
C GLU A 356 -5.08 -5.33 -21.70
N PRO A 357 -4.63 -4.23 -22.34
CA PRO A 357 -3.40 -3.53 -21.91
C PRO A 357 -3.38 -3.08 -20.45
N ALA A 358 -4.57 -2.77 -19.90
CA ALA A 358 -4.75 -2.41 -18.50
C ALA A 358 -4.44 -3.57 -17.53
N GLN A 359 -4.69 -4.82 -17.94
CA GLN A 359 -4.53 -6.03 -17.13
C GLN A 359 -3.26 -6.80 -17.45
N ARG A 360 -2.86 -6.91 -18.72
CA ARG A 360 -1.64 -7.63 -19.17
C ARG A 360 -0.37 -7.21 -18.40
N THR A 361 -0.25 -5.92 -18.10
CA THR A 361 0.87 -5.35 -17.33
C THR A 361 0.85 -5.71 -15.83
N ARG A 362 -0.20 -6.38 -15.36
CA ARG A 362 -0.45 -6.85 -13.99
C ARG A 362 -0.46 -8.37 -13.86
N VAL A 363 -0.35 -9.12 -14.96
CA VAL A 363 -0.38 -10.59 -14.93
C VAL A 363 0.99 -11.17 -14.59
N MET A 364 0.99 -12.15 -13.69
CA MET A 364 2.13 -12.97 -13.26
C MET A 364 1.75 -14.45 -13.40
N SER A 365 2.46 -15.20 -14.24
CA SER A 365 2.21 -16.63 -14.42
C SER A 365 3.15 -17.51 -13.58
N LEU A 366 2.58 -18.56 -13.00
CA LEU A 366 3.28 -19.56 -12.19
C LEU A 366 3.85 -20.67 -13.09
N ASP A 367 5.14 -20.98 -12.93
CA ASP A 367 5.97 -21.87 -13.75
C ASP A 367 6.12 -21.45 -15.23
N LEU A 368 5.01 -21.28 -15.94
CA LEU A 368 4.91 -20.84 -17.32
C LEU A 368 3.56 -20.13 -17.56
N PRO A 369 3.44 -19.29 -18.59
CA PRO A 369 2.15 -18.70 -18.95
C PRO A 369 1.16 -19.75 -19.46
N SER A 370 -0.05 -19.77 -18.89
CA SER A 370 -1.09 -20.72 -19.24
C SER A 370 -1.45 -20.63 -20.72
N GLY A 371 -1.55 -21.78 -21.38
CA GLY A 371 -1.68 -21.93 -22.83
C GLY A 371 -0.36 -22.17 -23.59
N ILE A 372 0.79 -22.16 -22.91
CA ILE A 372 2.08 -22.60 -23.48
C ILE A 372 2.40 -24.02 -23.00
N ASP A 373 2.97 -24.86 -23.87
CA ASP A 373 3.42 -26.20 -23.48
C ASP A 373 4.80 -26.19 -22.79
N GLY A 374 4.90 -26.79 -21.60
CA GLY A 374 6.17 -26.84 -20.84
C GLY A 374 7.28 -27.69 -21.46
N GLY A 375 6.96 -28.56 -22.42
CA GLY A 375 7.89 -29.46 -23.10
C GLY A 375 8.38 -28.96 -24.47
N SER A 376 7.49 -28.43 -25.30
CA SER A 376 7.76 -27.91 -26.66
C SER A 376 7.86 -26.38 -26.73
N GLY A 377 7.33 -25.64 -25.75
CA GLY A 377 7.25 -24.18 -25.79
C GLY A 377 6.27 -23.62 -26.83
N THR A 378 5.40 -24.46 -27.40
CA THR A 378 4.39 -24.03 -28.37
C THR A 378 3.20 -23.40 -27.65
N ALA A 379 2.73 -22.27 -28.16
CA ALA A 379 1.45 -21.67 -27.78
C ALA A 379 0.25 -22.45 -28.33
N GLY A 380 -0.83 -22.53 -27.55
CA GLY A 380 -2.17 -22.87 -28.02
C GLY A 380 -2.94 -21.66 -28.55
N GLU A 381 -4.25 -21.82 -28.80
CA GLU A 381 -5.14 -20.71 -29.22
C GLU A 381 -5.30 -19.67 -28.10
N MET A 382 -5.30 -20.13 -26.84
CA MET A 382 -5.70 -19.35 -25.66
C MET A 382 -4.52 -19.21 -24.69
N VAL A 383 -3.66 -18.22 -24.94
CA VAL A 383 -2.49 -17.93 -24.09
C VAL A 383 -2.73 -16.71 -23.21
N ILE A 384 -2.60 -16.87 -21.89
CA ILE A 384 -2.50 -15.74 -20.97
C ILE A 384 -1.09 -15.16 -21.09
N ARG A 385 -0.98 -13.90 -21.55
CA ARG A 385 0.29 -13.18 -21.61
C ARG A 385 0.38 -12.20 -20.45
N GLY A 386 1.53 -12.18 -19.79
CA GLY A 386 1.75 -11.34 -18.61
C GLY A 386 3.13 -10.71 -18.55
N LYS A 387 3.30 -9.81 -17.58
CA LYS A 387 4.55 -9.07 -17.34
C LYS A 387 5.58 -9.90 -16.56
N TRP A 388 5.14 -10.87 -15.77
CA TRP A 388 6.01 -11.70 -14.95
C TRP A 388 5.79 -13.19 -15.22
N CYS A 389 6.88 -13.96 -15.18
CA CYS A 389 6.86 -15.42 -15.20
C CYS A 389 7.73 -15.92 -14.04
N VAL A 390 7.21 -16.89 -13.27
CA VAL A 390 7.81 -17.30 -11.99
C VAL A 390 8.09 -18.79 -11.98
N SER A 391 9.32 -19.18 -12.26
CA SER A 391 9.74 -20.59 -12.21
C SER A 391 10.02 -21.04 -10.77
N MET A 392 9.65 -22.29 -10.45
CA MET A 392 9.85 -22.89 -9.14
C MET A 392 10.93 -23.97 -9.21
N GLY A 393 11.94 -23.89 -8.33
CA GLY A 393 13.08 -24.81 -8.32
C GLY A 393 14.05 -24.64 -9.49
N MET A 394 13.62 -24.86 -10.74
CA MET A 394 14.39 -24.65 -11.97
C MET A 394 13.51 -24.09 -13.10
N PRO A 395 14.04 -23.23 -13.98
CA PRO A 395 13.29 -22.75 -15.14
C PRO A 395 13.00 -23.87 -16.14
N ILE A 396 11.83 -23.79 -16.78
CA ILE A 396 11.33 -24.88 -17.61
C ILE A 396 11.85 -24.74 -19.03
N THR A 397 12.29 -25.84 -19.64
CA THR A 397 12.83 -25.84 -21.01
C THR A 397 11.85 -25.27 -22.03
N GLY A 398 10.52 -25.48 -21.84
CA GLY A 398 9.47 -24.89 -22.66
C GLY A 398 9.56 -23.36 -22.78
N LEU A 399 9.98 -22.63 -21.72
CA LEU A 399 10.16 -21.18 -21.79
C LEU A 399 11.25 -20.77 -22.78
N LEU A 400 12.40 -21.46 -22.79
CA LEU A 400 13.46 -21.19 -23.78
C LEU A 400 13.02 -21.55 -25.21
N LEU A 401 12.19 -22.58 -25.38
CA LEU A 401 11.64 -22.95 -26.67
C LEU A 401 10.61 -21.93 -27.16
N ALA A 402 9.75 -21.43 -26.27
CA ALA A 402 8.83 -20.34 -26.57
C ALA A 402 9.56 -19.06 -27.00
N TYR A 403 10.65 -18.68 -26.32
CA TYR A 403 11.51 -17.56 -26.77
C TYR A 403 12.17 -17.76 -28.15
N ARG A 404 12.51 -19.01 -28.49
CA ARG A 404 13.03 -19.37 -29.83
C ARG A 404 11.95 -19.31 -30.90
N ALA A 405 10.74 -19.72 -30.56
CA ALA A 405 9.55 -19.67 -31.42
C ALA A 405 8.92 -18.26 -31.51
N GLN A 406 9.44 -17.28 -30.75
CA GLN A 406 8.87 -15.93 -30.61
C GLN A 406 7.47 -15.90 -29.96
N GLU A 407 7.14 -16.94 -29.19
CA GLU A 407 5.88 -17.10 -28.45
C GLU A 407 5.86 -16.35 -27.12
N LEU A 408 7.00 -15.79 -26.67
CA LEU A 408 7.10 -14.94 -25.48
C LEU A 408 7.72 -13.59 -25.84
N ASP A 409 7.20 -12.54 -25.20
CA ASP A 409 7.70 -11.18 -25.32
C ASP A 409 9.05 -11.03 -24.57
N ASP A 410 9.96 -10.23 -25.11
CA ASP A 410 11.31 -10.01 -24.54
C ASP A 410 11.31 -9.13 -23.27
N ASP A 411 10.18 -8.49 -22.92
CA ASP A 411 10.01 -7.65 -21.74
C ASP A 411 9.42 -8.37 -20.52
N VAL A 412 9.11 -9.67 -20.63
CA VAL A 412 8.66 -10.51 -19.52
C VAL A 412 9.78 -10.65 -18.49
N VAL A 413 9.51 -10.25 -17.25
CA VAL A 413 10.45 -10.34 -16.13
C VAL A 413 10.35 -11.72 -15.49
N HIS A 414 11.45 -12.49 -15.53
CA HIS A 414 11.50 -13.83 -14.93
C HIS A 414 12.00 -13.78 -13.50
N TYR A 415 11.37 -14.57 -12.63
CA TYR A 415 11.87 -14.88 -11.29
C TYR A 415 12.07 -16.38 -11.13
N LEU A 416 13.10 -16.77 -10.39
CA LEU A 416 13.28 -18.12 -9.88
C LEU A 416 13.09 -18.12 -8.36
N ILE A 417 12.22 -19.00 -7.87
CA ILE A 417 11.84 -19.11 -6.47
C ILE A 417 12.37 -20.43 -5.90
N ASP A 418 12.93 -20.41 -4.69
CA ASP A 418 13.32 -21.63 -3.98
C ASP A 418 12.08 -22.42 -3.55
N GLU A 419 12.10 -23.70 -3.88
CA GLU A 419 11.06 -24.69 -3.57
C GLU A 419 11.45 -25.59 -2.39
N GLY A 420 12.68 -25.47 -1.87
CA GLY A 420 13.18 -26.26 -0.74
C GLY A 420 13.68 -27.65 -1.12
N ILE A 421 14.02 -27.87 -2.40
CA ILE A 421 14.55 -29.14 -2.90
C ILE A 421 15.93 -29.43 -2.28
N PRO A 422 16.13 -30.54 -1.54
CA PRO A 422 17.43 -30.86 -0.98
C PRO A 422 18.45 -31.21 -2.07
N ASN A 423 19.64 -30.61 -2.10
CA ASN A 423 20.66 -30.87 -3.13
C ASN A 423 21.00 -32.36 -3.34
N LYS A 424 20.88 -33.19 -2.28
CA LYS A 424 21.05 -34.65 -2.38
C LYS A 424 20.10 -35.33 -3.37
N VAL A 425 18.96 -34.71 -3.71
CA VAL A 425 18.05 -35.15 -4.79
C VAL A 425 18.78 -35.18 -6.14
N TYR A 426 19.48 -34.10 -6.49
CA TYR A 426 20.16 -33.96 -7.78
C TYR A 426 21.29 -34.98 -7.98
N ALA A 427 21.92 -35.42 -6.89
CA ALA A 427 22.93 -36.47 -6.91
C ALA A 427 22.39 -37.88 -7.20
N GLN A 428 21.09 -38.15 -6.95
CA GLN A 428 20.51 -39.50 -7.05
C GLN A 428 20.46 -40.05 -8.48
N LYS A 429 20.37 -39.19 -9.50
CA LYS A 429 20.30 -39.60 -10.92
C LYS A 429 21.24 -38.79 -11.81
N GLY A 430 21.94 -39.47 -12.72
CA GLY A 430 22.95 -38.86 -13.58
C GLY A 430 22.45 -37.68 -14.42
N ASN A 431 21.20 -37.74 -14.89
CA ASN A 431 20.56 -36.67 -15.68
C ASN A 431 20.16 -35.44 -14.85
N LEU A 432 20.17 -35.52 -13.52
CA LEU A 432 19.84 -34.41 -12.61
C LEU A 432 21.08 -33.70 -12.06
N ARG A 433 22.29 -34.29 -12.17
CA ARG A 433 23.53 -33.73 -11.63
C ARG A 433 23.90 -32.33 -12.15
N LYS A 434 23.37 -31.91 -13.30
CA LYS A 434 23.51 -30.53 -13.81
C LYS A 434 22.89 -29.47 -12.90
N PHE A 435 21.96 -29.87 -12.03
CA PHE A 435 21.28 -29.01 -11.06
C PHE A 435 21.92 -29.02 -9.67
N ASP A 436 22.93 -29.87 -9.42
CA ASP A 436 23.61 -30.00 -8.13
C ASP A 436 24.54 -28.80 -7.86
N LYS A 437 23.92 -27.67 -7.50
CA LYS A 437 24.56 -26.39 -7.16
C LYS A 437 23.74 -25.68 -6.10
N TYR A 438 24.37 -24.74 -5.39
CA TYR A 438 23.66 -23.80 -4.52
C TYR A 438 23.20 -22.60 -5.36
N TRP A 439 21.94 -22.64 -5.82
CA TRP A 439 21.39 -21.61 -6.73
C TRP A 439 20.99 -20.33 -6.00
N TYR A 440 20.37 -20.44 -4.83
CA TYR A 440 19.80 -19.29 -4.09
C TYR A 440 20.75 -18.70 -3.04
N CYS A 441 21.69 -19.51 -2.52
CA CYS A 441 22.70 -19.13 -1.53
C CYS A 441 22.11 -18.51 -0.23
N ALA A 442 22.01 -17.19 -0.15
CA ALA A 442 21.46 -16.46 0.99
C ALA A 442 20.09 -15.82 0.70
N GLU A 443 19.70 -15.76 -0.57
CA GLU A 443 18.38 -15.33 -1.01
C GLU A 443 17.43 -16.54 -1.03
N SER A 444 16.12 -16.31 -1.17
CA SER A 444 15.13 -17.36 -1.48
C SER A 444 14.42 -17.17 -2.82
N ALA A 445 14.77 -16.09 -3.54
CA ALA A 445 14.29 -15.78 -4.88
C ALA A 445 15.22 -14.81 -5.58
N PHE A 446 15.39 -14.93 -6.89
CA PHE A 446 16.13 -13.95 -7.70
C PHE A 446 15.52 -13.74 -9.09
N ALA A 447 15.82 -12.58 -9.69
CA ALA A 447 15.42 -12.29 -11.06
C ALA A 447 16.37 -12.98 -12.06
N ILE A 448 15.85 -13.39 -13.20
CA ILE A 448 16.59 -14.02 -14.29
C ILE A 448 16.39 -13.19 -15.56
N ASP A 449 17.48 -12.94 -16.27
CA ASP A 449 17.49 -12.30 -17.58
C ASP A 449 17.53 -13.33 -18.72
N VAL A 450 16.89 -12.99 -19.84
CA VAL A 450 16.92 -13.78 -21.08
C VAL A 450 18.06 -13.26 -21.96
N GLN A 451 19.08 -14.08 -22.21
CA GLN A 451 20.15 -13.75 -23.14
C GLN A 451 19.94 -14.48 -24.47
N ARG A 452 19.69 -13.72 -25.54
CA ARG A 452 19.83 -14.17 -26.93
C ARG A 452 21.29 -14.02 -27.35
N ALA A 453 21.86 -15.04 -27.99
CA ALA A 453 23.22 -15.04 -28.55
C ALA A 453 23.19 -14.92 -30.08
#